data_AF-A0A7S0D0I3-F1
#
_entry.id   AF-A0A7S0D0I3-F1
#
_cell.length_a   1.000
_cell.length_b   1.000
_cell.length_c   1.000
_cell.angle_alpha   90.00
_cell.angle_beta   90.00
_cell.angle_gamma   90.00
#
_symmetry.space_group_name_H-M   'P 1'
#
loop_
_entity.id
_entity.type
_entity.pdbx_description
1 polymer ?
#
loop_
_entity_poly.entity_id
_entity_poly.type
_entity_poly.pdbx_seq_one_letter_code
_entity_poly.pdbx_strand_id
1 'polypeptide(L)'
;GEGVQPQKYLILKFRIESTDLPTRLQTGIKEGLKIYLCAATLRPETYHGVTGVFVSPRSTYNAYQVSFPEEEDSKNDQQIWILSHHAARNLLHQGLSLSAISVGDSGDSAEISEGNRDGNPRGIKGGEMVGKFVQTQANCSHKKVPVYPLDTISLSKGTGIVSCVPGDSPDDYVAIKCLNKTILKSQNTTSSLPPPLPF
;
A
#
# COMPACT_ATOMS: atom_id res chain seq x y z
N GLY A 1 -4.53 -26.73 3.08
CA GLY A 1 -5.81 -27.45 3.25
C GLY A 1 -6.19 -28.01 1.90
N GLU A 2 -6.54 -29.28 1.85
CA GLU A 2 -6.66 -30.11 0.62
C GLU A 2 -7.74 -29.69 -0.40
N GLY A 3 -8.33 -28.51 -0.25
CA GLY A 3 -9.31 -27.94 -1.18
C GLY A 3 -9.18 -26.43 -1.40
N VAL A 4 -8.05 -25.82 -1.04
CA VAL A 4 -7.82 -24.38 -1.25
C VAL A 4 -7.52 -24.13 -2.72
N GLN A 5 -8.38 -23.36 -3.39
CA GLN A 5 -8.19 -22.94 -4.77
C GLN A 5 -7.51 -21.57 -4.85
N PRO A 6 -6.75 -21.29 -5.92
CA PRO A 6 -6.19 -19.97 -6.15
C PRO A 6 -7.33 -18.95 -6.36
N GLN A 7 -7.31 -17.89 -5.57
CA GLN A 7 -8.25 -16.78 -5.70
C GLN A 7 -7.59 -15.65 -6.50
N LYS A 8 -8.22 -15.23 -7.59
CA LYS A 8 -7.76 -14.08 -8.38
C LYS A 8 -8.06 -12.78 -7.63
N TYR A 9 -7.07 -11.92 -7.51
CA TYR A 9 -7.19 -10.54 -7.01
C TYR A 9 -6.80 -9.57 -8.12
N LEU A 10 -7.41 -8.39 -8.14
CA LEU A 10 -6.92 -7.25 -8.90
C LEU A 10 -6.07 -6.35 -7.99
N ILE A 11 -4.91 -5.93 -8.49
CA ILE A 11 -4.06 -4.95 -7.79
C ILE A 11 -4.36 -3.56 -8.32
N LEU A 12 -4.95 -2.73 -7.46
CA LEU A 12 -5.18 -1.32 -7.69
C LEU A 12 -3.93 -0.53 -7.31
N LYS A 13 -3.47 0.34 -8.21
CA LYS A 13 -2.28 1.18 -8.01
C LYS A 13 -2.71 2.57 -7.54
N PHE A 14 -2.27 2.96 -6.35
CA PHE A 14 -2.47 4.30 -5.80
C PHE A 14 -1.13 5.02 -5.74
N ARG A 15 -0.96 6.10 -6.50
CA ARG A 15 0.33 6.79 -6.60
C ARG A 15 0.57 7.60 -5.33
N ILE A 16 1.75 7.46 -4.74
CA ILE A 16 2.20 8.30 -3.62
C ILE A 16 3.36 9.17 -4.07
N GLU A 17 3.41 10.40 -3.58
CA GLU A 17 4.55 11.28 -3.84
C GLU A 17 5.74 10.85 -2.97
N SER A 18 6.95 10.96 -3.50
CA SER A 18 8.17 10.59 -2.77
C SER A 18 8.34 11.38 -1.46
N THR A 19 7.88 12.64 -1.44
CA THR A 19 7.89 13.52 -0.27
C THR A 19 7.03 13.01 0.88
N ASP A 20 5.99 12.21 0.59
CA ASP A 20 5.09 11.65 1.59
C ASP A 20 5.61 10.34 2.19
N LEU A 21 6.68 9.78 1.65
CA LEU A 21 7.35 8.60 2.20
C LEU A 21 8.44 8.97 3.21
N PRO A 22 8.82 8.04 4.10
CA PRO A 22 9.92 8.23 5.04
C PRO A 22 11.21 8.63 4.33
N THR A 23 11.97 9.59 4.88
CA THR A 23 13.21 10.11 4.29
C THR A 23 14.22 9.02 3.92
N ARG A 24 14.25 7.92 4.69
CA ARG A 24 15.15 6.79 4.46
C ARG A 24 14.88 6.06 3.14
N LEU A 25 13.65 6.14 2.63
CA LEU A 25 13.28 5.61 1.32
C LEU A 25 13.60 6.57 0.20
N GLN A 26 13.48 7.88 0.46
CA GLN A 26 13.74 8.91 -0.54
C GLN A 26 15.16 8.81 -1.09
N THR A 27 16.14 8.45 -0.25
CA THR A 27 17.55 8.30 -0.65
C THR A 27 17.82 7.09 -1.55
N GLY A 28 17.02 6.02 -1.43
CA GLY A 28 17.17 4.80 -2.24
C GLY A 28 16.37 4.83 -3.55
N ILE A 29 15.52 5.84 -3.75
CA ILE A 29 14.65 5.94 -4.91
C ILE A 29 15.31 6.84 -5.94
N LYS A 30 15.62 6.28 -7.13
CA LYS A 30 16.11 7.06 -8.26
C LYS A 30 15.07 8.10 -8.68
N GLU A 31 15.54 9.30 -9.03
CA GLU A 31 14.67 10.38 -9.51
C GLU A 31 13.86 9.92 -10.75
N GLY A 32 12.58 10.27 -10.78
CA GLY A 32 11.67 9.94 -11.89
C GLY A 32 10.89 8.63 -11.75
N LEU A 33 11.16 7.80 -10.74
CA LEU A 33 10.38 6.57 -10.51
C LEU A 33 9.01 6.87 -9.90
N LYS A 34 7.96 6.25 -10.46
CA LYS A 34 6.59 6.34 -9.93
C LYS A 34 6.40 5.32 -8.81
N ILE A 35 5.92 5.77 -7.67
CA ILE A 35 5.74 4.94 -6.47
C ILE A 35 4.25 4.70 -6.23
N TYR A 36 3.89 3.45 -5.97
CA TYR A 36 2.51 3.02 -5.82
C TYR A 36 2.29 2.21 -4.54
N LEU A 37 1.23 2.54 -3.81
CA LEU A 37 0.62 1.63 -2.85
C LEU A 37 -0.29 0.67 -3.64
N CYS A 38 0.00 -0.62 -3.52
CA CYS A 38 -0.70 -1.65 -4.27
C CYS A 38 -1.78 -2.29 -3.39
N ALA A 39 -3.05 -1.93 -3.61
CA ALA A 39 -4.16 -2.52 -2.86
C ALA A 39 -4.77 -3.70 -3.62
N ALA A 40 -4.99 -4.82 -2.94
CA ALA A 40 -5.66 -5.97 -3.52
C ALA A 40 -7.18 -5.85 -3.32
N THR A 41 -7.96 -6.06 -4.39
CA THR A 41 -9.42 -6.11 -4.32
C THR A 41 -9.98 -7.33 -5.05
N LEU A 42 -11.12 -7.83 -4.56
CA LEU A 42 -11.96 -8.82 -5.24
C LEU A 42 -13.12 -8.16 -5.99
N ARG A 43 -13.35 -6.87 -5.75
CA ARG A 43 -14.48 -6.09 -6.28
C ARG A 43 -13.95 -4.87 -7.05
N PRO A 44 -13.37 -5.06 -8.23
CA PRO A 44 -12.86 -3.95 -9.02
C PRO A 44 -13.96 -2.98 -9.50
N GLU A 45 -15.20 -3.45 -9.63
CA GLU A 45 -16.36 -2.66 -10.01
C GLU A 45 -16.67 -1.53 -9.03
N THR A 46 -16.31 -1.68 -7.75
CA THR A 46 -16.54 -0.66 -6.72
C THR A 46 -15.44 0.41 -6.66
N TYR A 47 -14.45 0.35 -7.57
CA TYR A 47 -13.31 1.27 -7.58
C TYR A 47 -13.72 2.74 -7.70
N HIS A 48 -14.82 3.02 -8.41
CA HIS A 48 -15.30 4.39 -8.62
C HIS A 48 -15.60 5.13 -7.31
N GLY A 49 -16.03 4.41 -6.27
CA GLY A 49 -16.41 4.94 -4.96
C GLY A 49 -15.29 4.89 -3.91
N VAL A 50 -14.03 4.71 -4.31
CA VAL A 50 -12.92 4.66 -3.35
C VAL A 50 -12.70 6.03 -2.69
N THR A 51 -12.80 6.07 -1.37
CA THR A 51 -12.62 7.28 -0.54
C THR A 51 -11.31 7.28 0.23
N GLY A 52 -10.53 6.20 0.18
CA GLY A 52 -9.27 6.06 0.90
C GLY A 52 -8.59 4.73 0.68
N VAL A 53 -7.44 4.55 1.33
CA VAL A 53 -6.69 3.29 1.34
C VAL A 53 -6.40 2.90 2.78
N PHE A 54 -6.71 1.66 3.16
CA PHE A 54 -6.40 1.14 4.48
C PHE A 54 -5.04 0.43 4.52
N VAL A 55 -4.28 0.71 5.57
CA VAL A 55 -3.03 0.04 5.92
C VAL A 55 -3.06 -0.35 7.39
N SER A 56 -2.41 -1.47 7.75
CA SER A 56 -2.25 -1.84 9.15
C SER A 56 -1.11 -1.02 9.76
N PRO A 57 -1.35 -0.19 10.78
CA PRO A 57 -0.32 0.69 11.32
C PRO A 57 0.82 -0.07 12.02
N ARG A 58 0.52 -1.27 12.52
CA ARG A 58 1.46 -2.14 13.24
C ARG A 58 2.27 -3.05 12.31
N SER A 59 1.82 -3.19 11.08
CA SER A 59 2.43 -4.06 10.08
C SER A 59 3.58 -3.36 9.34
N THR A 60 4.49 -4.19 8.84
CA THR A 60 5.63 -3.74 8.04
C THR A 60 5.41 -4.10 6.57
N TYR A 61 5.67 -3.14 5.69
CA TYR A 61 5.56 -3.24 4.24
C TYR A 61 6.93 -3.05 3.60
N ASN A 62 7.10 -3.47 2.36
CA ASN A 62 8.37 -3.35 1.64
C ASN A 62 8.15 -2.68 0.29
N ALA A 63 9.15 -1.90 -0.14
CA ALA A 63 9.19 -1.29 -1.46
C ALA A 63 9.96 -2.21 -2.41
N TYR A 64 9.34 -2.53 -3.55
CA TYR A 64 9.90 -3.38 -4.58
C TYR A 64 9.95 -2.61 -5.89
N GLN A 65 11.11 -2.58 -6.53
CA GLN A 65 11.23 -2.16 -7.91
C GLN A 65 10.67 -3.28 -8.80
N VAL A 66 9.72 -2.93 -9.65
CA VAL A 66 9.03 -3.87 -10.55
C VAL A 66 9.49 -3.62 -11.97
N SER A 67 9.84 -4.69 -12.69
CA SER A 67 10.01 -4.68 -14.14
C SER A 67 9.10 -5.72 -14.79
N PHE A 68 8.55 -5.36 -15.94
CA PHE A 68 7.67 -6.22 -16.73
C PHE A 68 8.51 -6.84 -17.85
N PRO A 69 8.79 -8.15 -17.82
CA PRO A 69 9.63 -8.77 -18.83
C PRO A 69 8.98 -8.84 -20.23
N GLU A 70 7.64 -8.73 -20.31
CA GLU A 70 6.89 -8.89 -21.56
C GLU A 70 6.63 -7.57 -22.33
N GLU A 71 6.93 -6.41 -21.76
CA GLU A 71 6.74 -5.12 -22.45
C GLU A 71 8.08 -4.65 -23.05
N GLU A 72 8.20 -4.61 -24.38
CA GLU A 72 9.43 -4.21 -25.11
C GLU A 72 9.91 -2.77 -24.78
N ASP A 73 9.00 -1.90 -24.30
CA ASP A 73 9.29 -0.51 -23.88
C ASP A 73 9.66 -0.35 -22.39
N SER A 74 9.85 -1.45 -21.66
CA SER A 74 10.04 -1.51 -20.19
C SER A 74 11.24 -0.75 -19.61
N LYS A 75 12.12 -0.18 -20.44
CA LYS A 75 13.21 0.67 -19.94
C LYS A 75 12.70 1.98 -19.33
N ASN A 76 11.52 2.47 -19.75
CA ASN A 76 11.00 3.77 -19.33
C ASN A 76 9.92 3.73 -18.24
N ASP A 77 9.32 2.58 -17.93
CA ASP A 77 8.26 2.45 -16.93
C ASP A 77 8.71 1.64 -15.70
N GLN A 78 9.91 1.97 -15.20
CA GLN A 78 10.32 1.48 -13.88
C GLN A 78 9.38 2.05 -12.81
N GLN A 79 8.77 1.16 -12.03
CA GLN A 79 7.81 1.52 -10.99
C GLN A 79 8.22 0.88 -9.67
N ILE A 80 7.87 1.55 -8.57
CA ILE A 80 8.08 1.03 -7.22
C ILE A 80 6.73 0.68 -6.63
N TRP A 81 6.59 -0.55 -6.17
CA TRP A 81 5.37 -1.06 -5.54
C TRP A 81 5.62 -1.28 -4.06
N ILE A 82 4.74 -0.70 -3.24
CA ILE A 82 4.71 -0.91 -1.79
C ILE A 82 3.63 -1.94 -1.49
N LEU A 83 4.05 -3.08 -0.94
CA LEU A 83 3.19 -4.23 -0.63
C LEU A 83 3.85 -5.13 0.42
N SER A 84 3.08 -6.10 0.93
CA SER A 84 3.60 -7.09 1.89
C SER A 84 4.59 -8.05 1.23
N HIS A 85 5.54 -8.57 2.02
CA HIS A 85 6.48 -9.59 1.57
C HIS A 85 5.78 -10.84 0.99
N HIS A 86 4.65 -11.24 1.59
CA HIS A 86 3.83 -12.35 1.11
C HIS A 86 3.34 -12.13 -0.33
N ALA A 87 2.85 -10.93 -0.64
CA ALA A 87 2.43 -10.61 -1.99
C ALA A 87 3.59 -10.55 -2.99
N ALA A 88 4.74 -9.99 -2.60
CA ALA A 88 5.92 -9.93 -3.46
C ALA A 88 6.33 -11.33 -3.92
N ARG A 89 6.40 -12.28 -3.00
CA ARG A 89 6.74 -13.68 -3.29
C ARG A 89 5.74 -14.32 -4.26
N ASN A 90 4.44 -14.08 -4.08
CA ASN A 90 3.42 -14.61 -4.98
C ASN A 90 3.46 -13.98 -6.38
N LEU A 91 3.85 -12.72 -6.48
CA LEU A 91 4.00 -12.01 -7.76
C LEU A 91 5.24 -12.47 -8.52
N LEU A 92 6.36 -12.74 -7.83
CA LEU A 92 7.55 -13.37 -8.43
C LEU A 92 7.19 -14.70 -9.11
N HIS A 93 6.42 -15.55 -8.42
CA HIS A 93 5.96 -16.83 -8.98
C HIS A 93 4.95 -16.69 -10.14
N GLN A 94 4.37 -15.50 -10.33
CA GLN A 94 3.50 -15.18 -11.47
C GLN A 94 4.29 -14.63 -12.68
N GLY A 95 5.62 -14.60 -12.61
CA GLY A 95 6.49 -14.15 -13.70
C GLY A 95 6.83 -12.65 -13.67
N LEU A 96 6.45 -11.92 -12.61
CA LEU A 96 6.92 -10.55 -12.42
C LEU A 96 8.34 -10.53 -11.90
N SER A 97 9.16 -9.59 -12.39
CA SER A 97 10.48 -9.37 -11.84
C SER A 97 10.41 -8.29 -10.76
N LEU A 98 10.75 -8.66 -9.52
CA LEU A 98 10.71 -7.79 -8.35
C LEU A 98 12.09 -7.78 -7.69
N SER A 99 12.65 -6.59 -7.53
CA SER A 99 13.89 -6.37 -6.76
C SER A 99 13.58 -5.54 -5.54
N ALA A 100 14.03 -5.96 -4.35
CA ALA A 100 13.78 -5.21 -3.13
C ALA A 100 14.68 -3.98 -3.07
N ILE A 101 14.09 -2.82 -2.77
CA ILE A 101 14.85 -1.59 -2.58
C ILE A 101 15.30 -1.55 -1.11
N SER A 102 16.61 -1.49 -0.90
CA SER A 102 17.18 -1.43 0.44
C SER A 102 17.09 0.00 1.00
N VAL A 103 16.43 0.15 2.15
CA VAL A 103 16.25 1.44 2.84
C VAL A 103 17.46 1.78 3.72
N GLY A 104 18.56 2.29 3.15
CA GLY A 104 19.69 2.82 3.92
C GLY A 104 20.98 2.99 3.10
N ASP A 105 21.87 3.87 3.56
CA ASP A 105 23.07 4.50 2.94
C ASP A 105 24.05 3.67 2.08
N SER A 106 23.80 2.38 1.86
CA SER A 106 24.59 1.54 0.96
C SER A 106 23.66 1.01 -0.12
N GLY A 107 23.83 1.53 -1.35
CA GLY A 107 23.02 1.29 -2.54
C GLY A 107 23.12 -0.12 -3.12
N ASP A 108 23.01 -1.14 -2.28
CA ASP A 108 22.93 -2.53 -2.72
C ASP A 108 21.46 -2.95 -2.84
N SER A 109 21.03 -3.19 -4.08
CA SER A 109 19.80 -3.89 -4.39
C SER A 109 19.88 -5.31 -3.87
N ALA A 110 19.21 -5.60 -2.75
CA ALA A 110 19.13 -6.96 -2.23
C ALA A 110 18.09 -7.74 -3.04
N GLU A 111 18.52 -8.81 -3.71
CA GLU A 111 17.59 -9.76 -4.32
C GLU A 111 16.69 -10.37 -3.25
N ILE A 112 15.44 -10.68 -3.62
CA ILE A 112 14.49 -11.35 -2.74
C ILE A 112 14.96 -12.81 -2.59
N SER A 113 15.90 -13.07 -1.68
CA SER A 113 16.39 -14.42 -1.43
C SER A 113 15.41 -15.20 -0.54
N GLU A 114 15.12 -16.44 -0.93
CA GLU A 114 14.17 -17.33 -0.23
C GLU A 114 14.61 -17.75 1.19
N GLY A 115 15.81 -17.34 1.62
CA GLY A 115 16.45 -17.72 2.88
C GLY A 115 16.23 -16.78 4.05
N ASN A 116 15.63 -15.60 3.87
CA ASN A 116 15.48 -14.65 4.99
C ASN A 116 14.22 -14.96 5.81
N ARG A 117 14.31 -16.02 6.63
CA ARG A 117 13.24 -16.44 7.58
C ARG A 117 13.14 -15.54 8.81
N ASP A 118 14.15 -14.72 9.07
CA ASP A 118 14.16 -13.74 10.15
C ASP A 118 14.10 -12.32 9.59
N GLY A 119 13.19 -11.54 10.14
CA GLY A 119 12.80 -10.25 9.60
C GLY A 119 13.92 -9.20 9.60
N ASN A 120 13.84 -8.38 8.55
CA ASN A 120 14.55 -7.13 8.33
C ASN A 120 15.93 -7.28 7.67
N PRO A 121 16.16 -6.46 6.64
CA PRO A 121 16.36 -5.06 6.96
C PRO A 121 15.27 -4.22 6.31
N ARG A 122 14.90 -3.09 6.93
CA ARG A 122 14.46 -1.90 6.21
C ARG A 122 13.01 -1.82 5.68
N GLY A 123 12.02 -2.48 6.30
CA GLY A 123 10.60 -2.29 5.92
C GLY A 123 9.96 -0.97 6.42
N ILE A 124 8.92 -0.50 5.72
CA ILE A 124 8.09 0.68 6.04
C ILE A 124 7.02 0.28 7.05
N LYS A 125 6.93 0.97 8.19
CA LYS A 125 5.79 0.76 9.09
C LYS A 125 4.54 1.38 8.48
N GLY A 126 3.42 0.65 8.51
CA GLY A 126 2.15 1.17 8.01
C GLY A 126 1.75 2.49 8.68
N GLY A 127 2.06 2.65 9.97
CA GLY A 127 1.79 3.89 10.72
C GLY A 127 2.51 5.13 10.17
N GLU A 128 3.63 4.96 9.47
CA GLU A 128 4.35 6.08 8.83
C GLU A 128 3.64 6.57 7.55
N MET A 129 2.80 5.72 6.95
CA MET A 129 1.99 6.06 5.77
C MET A 129 0.61 6.61 6.14
N VAL A 130 0.13 6.36 7.36
CA VAL A 130 -1.19 6.82 7.82
C VAL A 130 -1.27 8.34 7.82
N GLY A 131 -2.37 8.88 7.29
CA GLY A 131 -2.61 10.32 7.15
C GLY A 131 -1.95 10.95 5.93
N LYS A 132 -1.12 10.21 5.19
CA LYS A 132 -0.61 10.64 3.88
C LYS A 132 -1.71 10.53 2.83
N PHE A 133 -1.49 11.19 1.69
CA PHE A 133 -2.42 11.15 0.59
C PHE A 133 -1.83 10.42 -0.61
N VAL A 134 -2.70 9.70 -1.31
CA VAL A 134 -2.38 9.00 -2.54
C VAL A 134 -3.29 9.47 -3.65
N GLN A 135 -2.75 9.53 -4.86
CA GLN A 135 -3.50 9.81 -6.08
C GLN A 135 -4.13 8.52 -6.60
N THR A 136 -5.38 8.63 -7.02
CA THR A 136 -6.14 7.54 -7.63
C THR A 136 -6.00 7.58 -9.15
N GLN A 137 -6.50 6.53 -9.81
CA GLN A 137 -6.56 6.44 -11.26
C GLN A 137 -7.78 7.21 -11.80
N ALA A 138 -7.80 7.44 -13.11
CA ALA A 138 -8.73 8.35 -13.77
C ALA A 138 -10.23 8.03 -13.53
N ASN A 139 -10.52 6.75 -13.33
CA ASN A 139 -11.83 6.12 -13.14
C ASN A 139 -12.37 6.17 -11.69
N CYS A 140 -11.64 6.78 -10.74
CA CYS A 140 -12.16 7.06 -9.41
C CYS A 140 -12.79 8.46 -9.34
N SER A 141 -13.88 8.60 -8.57
CA SER A 141 -14.53 9.89 -8.28
C SER A 141 -13.57 10.87 -7.59
N HIS A 142 -12.79 10.37 -6.62
CA HIS A 142 -11.87 11.18 -5.83
C HIS A 142 -10.46 11.05 -6.38
N LYS A 143 -9.88 12.14 -6.91
CA LYS A 143 -8.52 12.14 -7.50
C LYS A 143 -7.39 11.94 -6.50
N LYS A 144 -7.61 12.35 -5.25
CA LYS A 144 -6.63 12.25 -4.16
C LYS A 144 -7.38 11.79 -2.91
N VAL A 145 -6.90 10.72 -2.28
CA VAL A 145 -7.54 10.09 -1.13
C VAL A 145 -6.52 9.84 -0.01
N PRO A 146 -6.92 9.89 1.26
CA PRO A 146 -6.02 9.66 2.38
C PRO A 146 -5.77 8.16 2.64
N VAL A 147 -4.70 7.89 3.38
CA VAL A 147 -4.36 6.57 3.92
C VAL A 147 -4.86 6.46 5.36
N TYR A 148 -5.70 5.46 5.63
CA TYR A 148 -6.35 5.20 6.90
C TYR A 148 -5.70 4.03 7.65
N PRO A 149 -5.68 4.06 8.99
CA PRO A 149 -5.24 2.92 9.79
C PRO A 149 -6.37 1.88 9.90
N LEU A 150 -6.05 0.59 9.71
CA LEU A 150 -6.94 -0.53 9.98
C LEU A 150 -6.17 -1.75 10.49
N ASP A 151 -6.29 -2.03 11.79
CA ASP A 151 -5.54 -3.11 12.46
C ASP A 151 -6.02 -4.53 12.09
N THR A 152 -7.23 -4.67 11.55
CA THR A 152 -7.82 -5.97 11.20
C THR A 152 -7.28 -6.54 9.89
N ILE A 153 -6.40 -5.81 9.19
CA ILE A 153 -5.81 -6.26 7.94
C ILE A 153 -4.82 -7.40 8.20
N SER A 154 -4.96 -8.47 7.42
CA SER A 154 -4.06 -9.61 7.42
C SER A 154 -3.02 -9.51 6.31
N LEU A 155 -1.72 -9.57 6.66
CA LEU A 155 -0.63 -9.58 5.67
C LEU A 155 -0.50 -10.89 4.89
N SER A 156 -1.16 -11.97 5.35
CA SER A 156 -1.18 -13.25 4.63
C SER A 156 -2.25 -13.30 3.54
N LYS A 157 -3.04 -12.23 3.35
CA LYS A 157 -4.09 -12.13 2.33
C LYS A 157 -3.85 -10.93 1.42
N GLY A 158 -3.94 -11.15 0.10
CA GLY A 158 -3.72 -10.11 -0.89
C GLY A 158 -2.35 -9.44 -0.72
N THR A 159 -2.32 -8.11 -0.81
CA THR A 159 -1.10 -7.28 -0.65
C THR A 159 -0.91 -6.73 0.76
N GLY A 160 -1.86 -6.93 1.67
CA GLY A 160 -1.88 -6.27 2.98
C GLY A 160 -2.27 -4.79 2.93
N ILE A 161 -2.71 -4.29 1.78
CA ILE A 161 -3.27 -2.94 1.58
C ILE A 161 -4.64 -3.13 0.93
N VAL A 162 -5.64 -2.39 1.40
CA VAL A 162 -7.04 -2.54 0.98
C VAL A 162 -7.61 -1.18 0.58
N SER A 163 -8.42 -1.11 -0.46
CA SER A 163 -9.14 0.11 -0.83
C SER A 163 -10.36 0.32 0.08
N CYS A 164 -10.61 1.56 0.49
CA CYS A 164 -11.78 1.93 1.31
C CYS A 164 -12.94 2.37 0.41
N VAL A 165 -14.05 1.63 0.41
CA VAL A 165 -15.27 1.91 -0.34
C VAL A 165 -16.49 1.81 0.61
N PRO A 166 -16.73 2.82 1.45
CA PRO A 166 -17.77 2.76 2.49
C PRO A 166 -19.21 2.74 1.94
N GLY A 167 -19.40 3.07 0.66
CA GLY A 167 -20.71 2.96 -0.01
C GLY A 167 -21.11 1.51 -0.32
N ASP A 168 -20.12 0.65 -0.61
CA ASP A 168 -20.34 -0.73 -1.10
C ASP A 168 -19.77 -1.81 -0.15
N SER A 169 -19.08 -1.41 0.92
CA SER A 169 -18.50 -2.29 1.95
C SER A 169 -18.97 -1.88 3.36
N PRO A 170 -19.75 -2.71 4.06
CA PRO A 170 -20.19 -2.41 5.42
C PRO A 170 -19.02 -2.36 6.42
N ASP A 171 -17.99 -3.19 6.22
CA ASP A 171 -16.81 -3.22 7.08
C ASP A 171 -16.04 -1.89 6.98
N ASP A 172 -15.89 -1.37 5.76
CA ASP A 172 -15.22 -0.08 5.51
C ASP A 172 -16.02 1.07 6.14
N TYR A 173 -17.35 1.05 6.00
CA TYR A 173 -18.23 2.04 6.63
C TYR A 173 -18.06 2.07 8.15
N VAL A 174 -18.05 0.90 8.79
CA VAL A 174 -17.85 0.79 10.24
C VAL A 174 -16.45 1.26 10.64
N ALA A 175 -15.41 0.89 9.88
CA ALA A 175 -14.03 1.32 10.14
C ALA A 175 -13.91 2.85 10.13
N ILE A 176 -14.44 3.53 9.11
CA ILE A 176 -14.42 4.99 9.02
C ILE A 176 -15.25 5.64 10.14
N LYS A 177 -16.43 5.10 10.44
CA LYS A 177 -17.26 5.60 11.56
C LYS A 177 -16.52 5.49 12.90
N CYS A 178 -15.85 4.37 13.15
CA CYS A 178 -15.05 4.17 14.35
C CYS A 178 -13.85 5.12 14.39
N LEU A 179 -13.15 5.31 13.28
CA LEU A 179 -12.03 6.25 13.18
C LEU A 179 -12.46 7.69 13.50
N ASN A 180 -13.56 8.14 12.90
CA ASN A 180 -14.10 9.49 13.15
C ASN A 180 -14.50 9.69 14.61
N LYS A 181 -15.12 8.70 15.25
CA LYS A 181 -15.42 8.75 16.69
C LYS A 181 -14.17 8.89 17.54
N THR A 182 -13.08 8.20 17.18
CA THR A 182 -11.81 8.29 17.89
C THR A 182 -11.17 9.67 17.73
N ILE A 183 -11.18 10.24 16.52
CA ILE A 183 -10.66 11.58 16.23
C ILE A 183 -11.45 12.65 17.00
N LEU A 184 -12.78 12.57 17.00
CA LEU A 184 -13.62 13.51 17.75
C LEU A 184 -13.36 13.45 19.26
N LYS A 185 -13.15 12.24 19.80
CA LYS A 185 -12.79 12.07 21.21
C LYS A 185 -11.43 12.69 21.54
N SER A 186 -10.43 12.54 20.67
CA SER A 186 -9.09 13.10 20.90
C SER A 186 -9.04 14.62 20.77
N GLN A 187 -9.84 15.22 19.87
CA GLN A 187 -9.97 16.68 19.75
C GLN A 187 -10.63 17.33 20.98
N ASN A 188 -11.59 16.64 21.61
CA ASN A 188 -12.22 17.12 22.85
C ASN A 188 -11.30 17.06 24.07
N THR A 189 -10.21 16.29 24.01
CA THR A 189 -9.20 16.20 25.08
C THR A 189 -7.93 17.02 24.81
N THR A 190 -7.65 17.39 23.56
CA THR A 190 -6.43 18.11 23.18
C THR A 190 -6.70 19.01 21.97
N SER A 191 -6.58 20.32 22.16
CA SER A 191 -7.04 21.39 21.25
C SER A 191 -6.24 21.57 19.95
N SER A 192 -5.57 20.55 19.41
CA SER A 192 -4.61 20.74 18.30
C SER A 192 -4.54 19.62 17.24
N LEU A 193 -5.59 18.81 17.05
CA LEU A 193 -5.61 17.78 16.00
C LEU A 193 -6.38 18.23 14.74
N PRO A 194 -6.00 17.74 13.54
CA PRO A 194 -6.60 18.15 12.27
C PRO A 194 -8.09 17.79 12.20
N PRO A 195 -8.90 18.59 11.47
CA PRO A 195 -10.35 18.46 11.44
C PRO A 195 -10.82 17.10 10.89
N PRO A 196 -12.02 16.64 11.29
CA PRO A 196 -12.60 15.39 10.78
C PRO A 196 -12.80 15.46 9.26
N LEU A 197 -12.57 14.35 8.57
CA LEU A 197 -12.65 14.30 7.12
C LEU A 197 -14.10 14.38 6.64
N PRO A 198 -14.41 15.23 5.63
CA PRO A 198 -15.75 15.31 5.06
C PRO A 198 -16.07 14.07 4.22
N PHE A 199 -17.35 13.72 4.19
CA PHE A 199 -17.93 12.71 3.30
C PHE A 199 -17.86 13.16 1.83
#